data_AF-A0A7L0LNR4-F1
#
_entry.id   AF-A0A7L0LNR4-F1
#
_cell.length_a   1.000
_cell.length_b   1.000
_cell.length_c   1.000
_cell.angle_alpha   90.00
_cell.angle_beta   90.00
_cell.angle_gamma   90.00
#
_symmetry.space_group_name_H-M   'P 1'
#
loop_
_entity.id
_entity.type
_entity.pdbx_description
1 polymer ?
#
loop_
_entity_poly.entity_id
_entity_poly.type
_entity_poly.pdbx_seq_one_letter_code
_entity_poly.pdbx_strand_id
1 'polypeptide(L)'
;TSLRYNVQPRQEEAPFLLHVHTAPEVCEDSKAHKVFDIGINVSYTGERNVSNMVIVDVKMLSGFVPLKSSVRKVGFYIQRTEVNTNHVLLYIEQV
;
A
#
# COMPACT_ATOMS: atom_id res chain seq x y z
N THR A 1 12.12 38.13 25.47
CA THR A 1 12.16 37.56 24.10
C THR A 1 12.24 36.05 24.22
N SER A 2 11.42 35.32 23.47
CA SER A 2 11.36 33.85 23.57
C SER A 2 11.84 33.24 22.26
N LEU A 3 12.82 32.34 22.33
CA LEU A 3 13.36 31.63 21.18
C LEU A 3 12.52 30.36 20.92
N ARG A 4 12.12 30.15 19.67
CA ARG A 4 11.48 28.91 19.20
C ARG A 4 12.28 28.36 18.04
N TYR A 5 12.58 27.07 18.08
CA TYR A 5 13.32 26.37 17.04
C TYR A 5 12.83 24.92 16.96
N ASN A 6 13.12 24.27 15.83
CA ASN A 6 12.77 22.88 15.61
C ASN A 6 13.88 21.97 16.14
N VAL A 7 13.48 20.90 16.81
CA VAL A 7 14.37 19.81 17.22
C VAL A 7 14.01 18.59 16.38
N GLN A 8 15.02 17.88 15.90
CA GLN A 8 14.82 16.65 15.15
C GLN A 8 14.14 15.60 16.04
N PRO A 9 12.97 15.06 15.65
CA PRO A 9 12.35 13.98 16.38
C PRO A 9 13.22 12.73 16.33
N ARG A 10 13.13 11.89 17.36
CA ARG A 10 13.77 10.57 17.36
C ARG A 10 13.08 9.70 16.31
N GLN A 11 13.85 8.81 15.69
CA GLN A 11 13.28 7.77 14.84
C GLN A 11 12.57 6.77 15.74
N GLU A 12 11.24 6.76 15.69
CA GLU A 12 10.41 5.75 16.32
C GLU A 12 10.12 4.64 15.30
N GLU A 13 9.98 3.41 15.78
CA GLU A 13 9.63 2.29 14.92
C GLU A 13 8.17 2.43 14.46
N ALA A 14 7.95 2.35 13.15
CA ALA A 14 6.61 2.37 12.61
C ALA A 14 5.88 1.07 12.99
N PRO A 15 4.60 1.14 13.38
CA PRO A 15 3.84 -0.05 13.78
C PRO A 15 3.48 -0.97 12.61
N PHE A 16 3.78 -0.57 11.37
CA PHE A 16 3.55 -1.35 10.17
C PHE A 16 4.81 -1.37 9.31
N LEU A 17 5.12 -2.56 8.80
CA LEU A 17 6.10 -2.73 7.74
C LEU A 17 5.36 -2.96 6.43
N LEU A 18 5.70 -2.13 5.44
CA LEU A 18 5.11 -2.13 4.12
C LEU A 18 6.20 -2.47 3.10
N HIS A 19 6.03 -3.58 2.38
CA HIS A 19 6.90 -3.97 1.30
C HIS A 19 6.12 -4.03 -0.01
N VAL A 20 6.58 -3.27 -1.00
CA VAL A 20 5.92 -3.14 -2.31
C VAL A 20 6.88 -3.57 -3.39
N HIS A 21 6.40 -4.41 -4.30
CA HIS A 21 7.15 -4.87 -5.46
C HIS A 21 6.24 -4.91 -6.69
N THR A 22 6.84 -4.89 -7.87
CA THR A 22 6.12 -4.96 -9.15
C THR A 22 6.54 -6.18 -9.93
N ALA A 23 5.62 -6.79 -10.65
CA ALA A 23 5.91 -7.89 -11.57
C ALA A 23 5.49 -7.47 -12.99
N PRO A 24 6.41 -7.45 -13.97
CA PRO A 24 7.84 -7.76 -13.85
C PRO A 24 8.62 -6.67 -13.09
N GLU A 25 9.75 -7.05 -12.47
CA GLU A 25 10.64 -6.10 -11.78
C GLU A 25 11.38 -5.17 -12.77
N VAL A 26 11.58 -5.67 -14.00
CA VAL A 26 12.30 -4.96 -15.06
C VAL A 26 11.35 -4.65 -16.21
N CYS A 27 11.39 -3.42 -16.69
CA CYS A 27 10.63 -2.95 -17.85
C CYS A 27 11.38 -3.23 -19.17
N GLU A 28 11.64 -4.51 -19.48
CA GLU A 28 12.25 -4.90 -20.78
C GLU A 28 11.20 -5.21 -21.85
N ASP A 29 10.05 -5.76 -21.45
CA ASP A 29 9.00 -6.15 -22.39
C ASP A 29 8.05 -5.00 -22.74
N SER A 30 7.68 -4.91 -24.02
CA SER A 30 6.65 -3.97 -24.50
C SER A 30 5.30 -4.10 -23.78
N LYS A 31 5.02 -5.27 -23.19
CA LYS A 31 3.85 -5.53 -22.35
C LYS A 31 4.00 -4.91 -20.96
N ALA A 32 5.18 -4.93 -20.36
CA ALA A 32 5.46 -4.36 -19.03
C ALA A 32 5.19 -2.85 -19.00
N HIS A 33 5.40 -2.15 -20.11
CA HIS A 33 5.05 -0.73 -20.25
C HIS A 33 3.55 -0.44 -20.26
N LYS A 34 2.70 -1.44 -20.49
CA LYS A 34 1.24 -1.29 -20.59
C LYS A 34 0.51 -1.90 -19.41
N VAL A 35 1.00 -3.03 -18.91
CA VAL A 35 0.38 -3.79 -17.82
C VAL A 35 1.49 -4.37 -16.97
N PHE A 36 1.37 -4.18 -15.66
CA PHE A 36 2.21 -4.80 -14.65
C PHE A 36 1.34 -5.06 -13.42
N ASP A 37 1.77 -6.03 -12.62
CA ASP A 37 1.13 -6.36 -11.35
C ASP A 37 1.87 -5.68 -10.20
N ILE A 38 1.14 -5.33 -9.14
CA ILE A 38 1.67 -4.73 -7.92
C ILE A 38 1.45 -5.72 -6.78
N GLY A 39 2.54 -6.17 -6.17
CA GLY A 39 2.54 -6.99 -4.97
C GLY A 39 2.75 -6.13 -3.73
N ILE A 40 1.85 -6.23 -2.77
CA ILE A 40 1.89 -5.46 -1.52
C ILE A 40 1.87 -6.43 -0.35
N ASN A 41 2.91 -6.39 0.47
CA ASN A 41 3.00 -7.13 1.72
C ASN A 41 2.93 -6.14 2.87
N VAL A 42 1.98 -6.34 3.76
CA VAL A 42 1.82 -5.56 4.98
C VAL A 42 1.97 -6.49 6.17
N SER A 43 2.81 -6.12 7.12
CA SER A 43 2.90 -6.80 8.43
C SER A 43 2.77 -5.78 9.55
N TYR A 44 2.10 -6.20 10.62
CA TYR A 44 1.97 -5.41 11.84
C TYR A 44 3.15 -5.72 12.77
N THR A 45 3.91 -4.69 13.13
CA THR A 45 5.07 -4.75 14.04
C THR A 45 4.85 -3.86 15.27
N GLY A 46 3.60 -3.45 15.52
CA GLY A 46 3.27 -2.63 16.68
C GLY A 46 3.27 -3.43 17.98
N GLU A 47 3.25 -2.70 19.10
CA GLU A 47 3.31 -3.31 20.44
C GLU A 47 2.06 -4.08 20.86
N ARG A 48 0.94 -3.94 20.13
CA ARG A 48 -0.30 -4.65 20.46
C ARG A 48 -0.26 -6.05 19.85
N ASN A 49 -1.04 -6.98 20.41
CA ASN A 49 -1.08 -8.35 19.91
C ASN A 49 -1.73 -8.46 18.51
N VAL A 50 -2.60 -7.51 18.15
CA VAL A 50 -3.40 -7.55 16.91
C VAL A 50 -3.64 -6.15 16.36
N SER A 51 -3.64 -6.01 15.04
CA SER A 51 -4.15 -4.82 14.37
C SER A 51 -5.70 -4.89 14.29
N ASN A 52 -6.39 -3.76 14.49
CA ASN A 52 -7.86 -3.75 14.52
C ASN A 52 -8.50 -3.68 13.13
N MET A 53 -8.03 -2.76 12.29
CA MET A 53 -8.43 -2.60 10.89
C MET A 53 -7.28 -1.90 10.18
N VAL A 54 -6.84 -2.45 9.05
CA VAL A 54 -5.76 -1.89 8.25
C VAL A 54 -6.33 -1.35 6.95
N ILE A 55 -6.00 -0.10 6.64
CA ILE A 55 -6.38 0.56 5.38
C ILE A 55 -5.12 0.74 4.55
N VAL A 56 -5.11 0.20 3.34
CA VAL A 56 -4.03 0.39 2.37
C VAL A 56 -4.55 1.27 1.23
N ASP A 57 -3.96 2.45 1.06
CA ASP A 57 -4.21 3.34 -0.09
C ASP A 57 -3.14 3.15 -1.16
N VAL A 58 -3.56 2.58 -2.29
CA VAL A 58 -2.71 2.31 -3.44
C VAL A 58 -3.00 3.35 -4.52
N LYS A 59 -2.06 4.26 -4.71
CA LYS A 59 -2.11 5.26 -5.77
C LYS A 59 -1.41 4.73 -7.02
N MET A 60 -2.09 4.78 -8.15
CA MET A 60 -1.51 4.38 -9.44
C MET A 60 -0.48 5.39 -9.94
N LEU A 61 0.46 4.91 -10.76
CA LEU A 61 1.37 5.77 -11.51
C LEU A 61 0.60 6.64 -12.52
N SER A 62 1.17 7.79 -12.87
CA SER A 62 0.57 8.69 -13.87
C SER A 62 0.38 7.96 -15.20
N GLY A 63 -0.82 8.05 -15.78
CA GLY A 63 -1.18 7.37 -17.03
C GLY A 63 -1.65 5.92 -16.86
N PHE A 64 -1.64 5.38 -15.64
CA PHE A 64 -2.14 4.03 -15.35
C PHE A 64 -3.48 4.06 -14.61
N VAL A 65 -4.30 3.05 -14.88
CA VAL A 65 -5.60 2.84 -14.23
C VAL A 65 -5.65 1.43 -13.66
N PRO A 66 -6.28 1.22 -12.49
CA PRO A 66 -6.36 -0.10 -11.90
C PRO A 66 -7.31 -0.99 -12.69
N LEU A 67 -6.91 -2.23 -12.94
CA LEU A 67 -7.76 -3.23 -13.58
C LEU A 67 -8.74 -3.80 -12.57
N LYS A 68 -10.03 -3.44 -12.71
CA LYS A 68 -11.11 -3.88 -11.79
C LYS A 68 -11.17 -5.40 -11.60
N SER A 69 -10.83 -6.18 -12.63
CA SER A 69 -10.79 -7.64 -12.56
C SER A 69 -9.65 -8.17 -11.70
N SER A 70 -8.51 -7.48 -11.64
CA SER A 70 -7.38 -7.85 -10.79
C SER A 70 -7.69 -7.57 -9.33
N VAL A 71 -8.29 -6.40 -9.05
CA VAL A 71 -8.66 -5.99 -7.69
C VAL A 71 -9.70 -6.91 -7.03
N ARG A 72 -10.59 -7.52 -7.83
CA ARG A 72 -11.57 -8.51 -7.32
C ARG A 72 -10.96 -9.87 -6.99
N LYS A 73 -9.75 -10.18 -7.47
CA LYS A 73 -9.05 -11.43 -7.18
C LYS A 73 -8.21 -11.36 -5.91
N VAL A 74 -8.13 -10.20 -5.26
CA VAL A 74 -7.34 -10.03 -4.05
C VAL A 74 -8.04 -10.77 -2.88
N GLY A 75 -7.25 -11.49 -2.09
CA GLY A 75 -7.67 -12.69 -1.36
C GLY A 75 -8.68 -12.54 -0.21
N PHE A 76 -8.89 -13.65 0.49
CA PHE A 76 -9.96 -13.89 1.48
C PHE A 76 -9.98 -12.98 2.71
N TYR A 77 -8.91 -12.22 2.99
CA TYR A 77 -8.80 -11.38 4.19
C TYR A 77 -9.22 -9.91 3.96
N ILE A 78 -9.68 -9.57 2.75
CA ILE A 78 -10.14 -8.22 2.41
C ILE A 78 -11.64 -8.12 2.65
N GLN A 79 -12.03 -7.23 3.56
CA GLN A 79 -13.41 -6.99 3.91
C GLN A 79 -14.11 -6.11 2.86
N ARG A 80 -13.40 -5.08 2.38
CA ARG A 80 -13.92 -4.13 1.40
C ARG A 80 -12.82 -3.61 0.51
N THR A 81 -13.19 -3.30 -0.73
CA THR A 81 -12.33 -2.61 -1.67
C THR A 81 -13.07 -1.49 -2.36
N GLU A 82 -12.46 -0.32 -2.42
CA GLU A 82 -12.97 0.82 -3.19
C GLU A 82 -12.02 1.12 -4.34
N VAL A 83 -12.56 1.15 -5.55
CA VAL A 83 -11.78 1.40 -6.77
C VAL A 83 -12.23 2.72 -7.35
N ASN A 84 -11.33 3.69 -7.32
CA ASN A 84 -11.43 4.95 -8.04
C ASN A 84 -10.64 4.86 -9.37
N THR A 85 -10.62 5.93 -10.16
CA THR A 85 -9.92 5.97 -11.46
C THR A 85 -8.41 5.81 -11.33
N ASN A 86 -7.83 6.28 -10.23
CA ASN A 86 -6.38 6.32 -10.00
C ASN A 86 -5.97 5.89 -8.58
N HIS A 87 -6.95 5.51 -7.74
CA HIS A 87 -6.73 5.03 -6.37
C HIS A 87 -7.48 3.72 -6.13
N VAL A 88 -6.89 2.84 -5.34
CA VAL A 88 -7.53 1.64 -4.81
C VAL A 88 -7.35 1.63 -3.29
N LEU A 89 -8.46 1.60 -2.56
CA LEU A 89 -8.47 1.49 -1.10
C LEU A 89 -8.82 0.07 -0.71
N LEU A 90 -7.96 -0.56 0.09
CA LEU A 90 -8.16 -1.91 0.62
C LEU A 90 -8.41 -1.82 2.12
N TYR A 91 -9.52 -2.42 2.58
CA TYR A 91 -9.87 -2.55 3.98
C TYR A 91 -9.65 -4.00 4.41
N ILE A 92 -8.68 -4.21 5.29
CA ILE A 92 -8.27 -5.52 5.80
C ILE A 92 -8.69 -5.58 7.27
N GLU A 93 -9.41 -6.65 7.65
CA GLU A 93 -9.92 -6.80 9.02
C GLU A 93 -8.79 -6.92 10.03
N GLN A 94 -7.85 -7.84 9.81
CA GLN A 94 -6.76 -8.05 10.77
C GLN A 94 -5.51 -8.54 10.04
N VAL A 95 -4.37 -7.99 10.45
CA VAL A 95 -3.01 -8.42 10.12
C VAL A 95 -2.31 -8.79 11.41
#